data_AF-A0A2S4MJL6-F1
#
_entry.id   AF-A0A2S4MJL6-F1
#
_cell.length_a   1.000
_cell.length_b   1.000
_cell.length_c   1.000
_cell.angle_alpha   90.00
_cell.angle_beta   90.00
_cell.angle_gamma   90.00
#
_symmetry.space_group_name_H-M   'P 1'
#
loop_
_entity.id
_entity.type
_entity.pdbx_description
1 polymer ?
#
loop_
_entity_poly.entity_id
_entity_poly.type
_entity_poly.pdbx_seq_one_letter_code
_entity_poly.pdbx_strand_id
1 'polypeptide(L)'
;MCTNYESARSDRLFKHFGIEPPNSPWRDEVYKDYPAPIIRRIDGAEQADVAAFGIVPPKHIPPGVRVFDTMNARGDAYVPTPWSPVI
;
A
#
# COMPACT_ATOMS: atom_id res chain seq x y z
N MET A 1 4.53 -9.32 13.20
CA MET A 1 3.97 -9.21 11.83
C MET A 1 2.58 -8.66 11.97
N CYS A 2 2.24 -7.64 11.19
CA CYS A 2 0.92 -7.01 11.21
C CYS A 2 0.03 -7.72 10.18
N THR A 3 -1.12 -8.24 10.59
CA THR A 3 -2.06 -8.91 9.66
C THR A 3 -3.36 -8.13 9.47
N ASN A 4 -3.61 -7.11 10.30
CA ASN A 4 -4.69 -6.14 10.18
C ASN A 4 -4.32 -4.84 10.90
N TYR A 5 -5.00 -3.74 10.56
CA TYR A 5 -4.86 -2.46 11.25
C TYR A 5 -6.11 -1.58 11.09
N GLU A 6 -6.25 -0.58 11.95
CA GLU A 6 -7.23 0.49 11.79
C GLU A 6 -6.68 1.55 10.81
N SER A 7 -7.33 1.70 9.67
CA SER A 7 -6.99 2.67 8.64
C SER A 7 -7.19 4.10 9.11
N ALA A 8 -6.42 5.01 8.52
CA ALA A 8 -6.70 6.43 8.66
C ALA A 8 -8.08 6.74 8.05
N ARG A 9 -8.95 7.36 8.83
CA ARG A 9 -10.18 7.95 8.30
C ARG A 9 -9.87 9.13 7.39
N SER A 10 -10.78 9.42 6.45
CA SER A 10 -10.59 10.46 5.44
C SER A 10 -10.28 11.84 6.03
N ASP A 11 -10.91 12.19 7.17
CA ASP A 11 -10.66 13.44 7.90
C ASP A 11 -9.26 13.52 8.52
N ARG A 12 -8.69 12.36 8.90
CA ARG A 12 -7.35 12.28 9.49
C ARG A 12 -6.24 12.51 8.48
N LEU A 13 -6.44 12.13 7.21
CA LEU A 13 -5.46 12.35 6.14
C LEU A 13 -5.18 13.86 5.98
N PHE A 14 -6.23 14.66 5.81
CA PHE A 14 -6.09 16.10 5.67
C PHE A 14 -5.56 16.74 6.96
N LYS A 15 -6.11 16.36 8.13
CA LYS A 15 -5.71 16.93 9.42
C LYS A 15 -4.24 16.73 9.76
N HIS A 16 -3.67 15.55 9.46
CA HIS A 16 -2.31 15.20 9.86
C HIS A 16 -1.26 15.42 8.78
N PHE A 17 -1.65 15.28 7.50
CA PHE A 17 -0.72 15.34 6.38
C PHE A 17 -1.01 16.50 5.42
N GLY A 18 -2.13 17.22 5.56
CA GLY A 18 -2.53 18.28 4.63
C GLY A 18 -2.86 17.77 3.22
N ILE A 19 -3.11 16.47 3.08
CA ILE A 19 -3.37 15.80 1.80
C ILE A 19 -4.85 15.47 1.71
N GLU A 20 -5.46 15.84 0.59
CA GLU A 20 -6.85 15.51 0.30
C GLU A 20 -7.05 13.98 0.26
N PRO A 21 -8.07 13.44 0.95
CA PRO A 21 -8.33 12.01 0.93
C PRO A 21 -8.74 11.55 -0.48
N PRO A 22 -8.44 10.29 -0.85
CA PRO A 22 -8.85 9.77 -2.15
C PRO A 22 -10.37 9.59 -2.20
N ASN A 23 -10.95 9.72 -3.39
CA ASN A 23 -12.40 9.60 -3.61
C ASN A 23 -12.93 8.18 -3.37
N SER A 24 -12.09 7.15 -3.55
CA SER A 24 -12.48 5.76 -3.42
C SER A 24 -12.65 5.38 -1.94
N PRO A 25 -13.73 4.68 -1.56
CA PRO A 25 -13.93 4.27 -0.17
C PRO A 25 -12.97 3.15 0.26
N TRP A 26 -12.62 3.13 1.53
CA TRP A 26 -11.93 2.02 2.21
C TRP A 26 -12.59 1.73 3.55
N ARG A 27 -12.23 0.60 4.16
CA ARG A 27 -12.77 0.19 5.46
C ARG A 27 -11.93 0.77 6.60
N ASP A 28 -12.57 1.08 7.73
CA ASP A 28 -11.87 1.47 8.95
C ASP A 28 -10.94 0.34 9.43
N GLU A 29 -11.34 -0.93 9.31
CA GLU A 29 -10.46 -2.07 9.60
C GLU A 29 -10.00 -2.75 8.29
N VAL A 30 -8.68 -2.83 8.10
CA VAL A 30 -8.06 -3.34 6.87
C VAL A 30 -7.41 -4.70 7.13
N TYR A 31 -7.73 -5.67 6.27
CA TYR A 31 -7.13 -7.00 6.22
C TYR A 31 -6.40 -7.21 4.89
N LYS A 32 -5.73 -8.35 4.74
CA LYS A 32 -5.02 -8.74 3.51
C LYS A 32 -5.87 -8.45 2.26
N ASP A 33 -5.23 -7.82 1.27
CA ASP A 33 -5.80 -7.49 -0.04
C ASP A 33 -6.97 -6.49 -0.03
N TYR A 34 -7.36 -5.98 1.14
CA TYR A 34 -8.38 -4.93 1.21
C TYR A 34 -7.82 -3.61 0.67
N PRO A 35 -8.65 -2.78 0.02
CA PRO A 35 -8.28 -1.42 -0.33
C PRO A 35 -8.03 -0.59 0.94
N ALA A 36 -6.94 0.16 0.93
CA ALA A 36 -6.53 1.05 2.00
C ALA A 36 -5.85 2.31 1.45
N PRO A 37 -5.91 3.44 2.17
CA PRO A 37 -5.30 4.67 1.74
C PRO A 37 -3.78 4.58 1.90
N ILE A 38 -3.06 5.07 0.90
CA ILE A 38 -1.62 5.30 0.92
C ILE A 38 -1.33 6.75 0.57
N ILE A 39 -0.25 7.29 1.09
CA ILE A 39 0.31 8.55 0.62
C ILE A 39 1.53 8.21 -0.23
N ARG A 40 1.61 8.76 -1.44
CA ARG A 40 2.75 8.59 -2.33
C ARG A 40 3.12 9.91 -3.00
N ARG A 41 4.36 9.98 -3.48
CA ARG A 41 4.87 11.11 -4.23
C ARG A 41 4.92 10.77 -5.72
N ILE A 42 4.31 11.60 -6.56
CA ILE A 42 4.39 11.52 -8.02
C ILE A 42 4.85 12.89 -8.52
N ASP A 43 5.88 12.93 -9.36
CA ASP A 43 6.39 14.18 -9.96
C ASP A 43 6.65 15.30 -8.93
N GLY A 44 7.11 14.92 -7.74
CA GLY A 44 7.39 15.85 -6.64
C GLY A 44 6.20 16.25 -5.77
N ALA A 45 4.96 15.92 -6.17
CA ALA A 45 3.75 16.21 -5.42
C ALA A 45 3.28 15.01 -4.59
N GLU A 46 2.90 15.26 -3.33
CA GLU A 46 2.28 14.25 -2.47
C GLU A 46 0.79 14.16 -2.77
N GLN A 47 0.29 12.93 -2.90
CA GLN A 47 -1.13 12.66 -3.06
C GLN A 47 -1.51 11.38 -2.34
N ALA A 48 -2.79 11.28 -1.96
CA ALA A 48 -3.34 10.06 -1.39
C ALA A 48 -4.09 9.26 -2.45
N ASP A 49 -3.89 7.95 -2.44
CA ASP A 49 -4.53 6.98 -3.33
C ASP A 49 -5.02 5.79 -2.54
N VAL A 50 -5.85 4.94 -3.16
CA VAL A 50 -6.25 3.66 -2.60
C VAL A 50 -5.46 2.53 -3.26
N ALA A 51 -4.82 1.70 -2.45
CA ALA A 51 -4.06 0.53 -2.87
C ALA A 51 -4.42 -0.71 -2.03
N ALA A 52 -4.05 -1.90 -2.49
CA ALA A 52 -4.28 -3.13 -1.74
C ALA A 52 -3.29 -3.27 -0.57
N PHE A 53 -3.74 -3.80 0.58
CA PHE A 53 -2.85 -4.21 1.66
C PHE A 53 -2.14 -5.53 1.30
N GLY A 54 -1.07 -5.40 0.51
CA GLY A 54 -0.25 -6.47 -0.03
C GLY A 54 0.36 -6.09 -1.38
N ILE A 55 1.65 -6.39 -1.60
CA ILE A 55 2.36 -6.00 -2.84
C ILE A 55 1.75 -6.68 -4.08
N VAL A 56 1.35 -7.95 -3.96
CA VAL A 56 0.79 -8.72 -5.09
C VAL A 56 -0.64 -9.16 -4.77
N PRO A 57 -1.65 -8.47 -5.31
CA PRO A 57 -3.04 -8.87 -5.17
C PRO A 57 -3.31 -10.25 -5.81
N PRO A 58 -4.20 -11.08 -5.26
CA PRO A 58 -4.49 -12.42 -5.77
C PRO A 58 -4.85 -12.47 -7.25
N LYS A 59 -5.56 -11.44 -7.75
CA LYS A 59 -5.94 -11.32 -9.17
C LYS A 59 -4.75 -11.21 -10.14
N HIS A 60 -3.56 -10.89 -9.64
CA HIS A 60 -2.32 -10.80 -10.43
C HIS A 60 -1.42 -12.03 -10.24
N ILE A 61 -1.84 -13.03 -9.44
CA ILE A 61 -1.08 -14.27 -9.24
C ILE A 61 -1.50 -15.28 -10.33
N PRO A 62 -0.58 -15.76 -11.18
CA PRO A 62 -0.91 -16.73 -12.21
C PRO A 62 -1.40 -18.07 -11.63
N PRO A 63 -2.24 -18.82 -12.36
CA PRO A 63 -2.66 -20.16 -11.93
C PRO A 63 -1.47 -21.08 -11.65
N GLY A 64 -1.55 -21.87 -10.58
CA GLY A 64 -0.49 -22.81 -10.18
C GLY A 64 0.72 -22.19 -9.48
N VAL A 65 0.78 -20.85 -9.34
CA VAL A 65 1.82 -20.17 -8.57
C VAL A 65 1.44 -20.16 -7.09
N ARG A 66 2.41 -20.45 -6.22
CA ARG A 66 2.22 -20.39 -4.77
C ARG A 66 1.86 -18.95 -4.36
N VAL A 67 0.78 -18.82 -3.59
CA VAL A 67 0.39 -17.55 -2.98
C VAL A 67 1.28 -17.29 -1.77
N PHE A 68 1.89 -16.12 -1.73
CA PHE A 68 2.68 -15.63 -0.59
C PHE A 68 1.97 -14.43 0.05
N ASP A 69 2.08 -14.32 1.37
CA ASP A 69 1.63 -13.13 2.08
C ASP A 69 2.68 -12.03 1.92
N THR A 70 2.31 -10.97 1.19
CA THR A 70 3.20 -9.84 0.87
C THR A 70 2.74 -8.54 1.55
N MET A 71 2.01 -8.65 2.67
CA MET A 71 1.56 -7.53 3.51
C MET A 71 2.69 -6.90 4.33
N ASN A 72 3.74 -7.67 4.64
CA ASN A 72 4.84 -7.22 5.47
C ASN A 72 6.17 -7.51 4.75
N ALA A 73 7.15 -6.64 4.97
CA ALA A 73 8.53 -6.86 4.57
C ALA A 73 9.43 -6.90 5.82
N ARG A 74 10.45 -7.76 5.79
CA ARG A 74 11.46 -7.81 6.85
C ARG A 74 12.47 -6.70 6.58
N GLY A 75 12.69 -5.79 7.54
CA GLY A 75 13.55 -4.61 7.32
C GLY A 75 14.99 -4.97 6.95
N ASP A 76 15.50 -6.09 7.44
CA ASP A 76 16.84 -6.61 7.14
C ASP A 76 16.89 -7.58 5.95
N ALA A 77 15.74 -7.83 5.29
CA ALA A 77 15.73 -8.41 3.94
C ALA A 77 15.82 -7.34 2.85
N TYR A 78 15.76 -6.05 3.20
CA TYR A 78 15.95 -4.97 2.26
C TYR A 78 17.42 -4.91 1.84
N VAL A 79 17.69 -5.31 0.60
CA VAL A 79 18.97 -5.07 -0.05
C VAL A 79 18.78 -3.84 -0.93
N PRO A 80 19.45 -2.71 -0.68
CA PRO A 80 19.44 -1.59 -1.61
C PRO A 80 20.14 -2.04 -2.90
N THR A 81 19.36 -2.50 -3.88
CA THR A 81 19.89 -2.70 -5.22
C THR A 81 20.13 -1.34 -5.84
N PRO A 82 21.30 -1.08 -6.46
CA PRO A 82 21.44 0.08 -7.33
C PRO A 82 20.44 -0.12 -8.48
N TRP A 83 19.41 0.72 -8.52
CA TRP A 83 18.51 0.80 -9.66
C TRP A 83 19.32 1.34 -10.84
N SER A 84 19.85 0.46 -11.68
CA SER A 84 20.24 0.85 -13.04
C SER A 84 18.96 0.88 -13.88
N PRO A 85 18.54 2.04 -14.40
CA PRO A 85 17.55 2.05 -15.47
C PRO A 85 18.27 1.55 -16.72
N VAL A 86 18.09 0.27 -17.05
CA VAL A 86 18.33 -0.18 -18.42
C VAL A 86 17.04 0.14 -19.17
N ILE A 87 17.01 1.33 -19.78
CA ILE A 87 16.16 1.65 -20.92
C ILE A 87 17.11 1.88 -22.09
#